data_AF-A0A1H0RPE3-F1
#
_entry.id   AF-A0A1H0RPE3-F1
#
_cell.length_a   1.000
_cell.length_b   1.000
_cell.length_c   1.000
_cell.angle_alpha   90.00
_cell.angle_beta   90.00
_cell.angle_gamma   90.00
#
_symmetry.space_group_name_H-M   'P 1'
#
loop_
_entity.id
_entity.type
_entity.pdbx_description
1 polymer ?
#
loop_
_entity_poly.entity_id
_entity_poly.type
_entity_poly.pdbx_seq_one_letter_code
_entity_poly.pdbx_strand_id
1 'polypeptide(L)'
;MITFQRIDGTPAYYWRSSRGNTTLRNWQCTQGFYDSLVLWIRDLRSLSSAYGSITYLVSAGFYVNKPGQHGAGTAMDLDYVRWSGGQVSSPLDQHHASATASLRKRYLAVDAVCRRRFRYALDGWYNSAHADHIHSDFGGLPVLCVKSSESDTKFVQAMCNNFRGSGLVVDGIWGTNTQNAFNGAKSALAVTGDPHTSSAAWQSMLSKIATKGFANQTF
;
A
#
# COMPACT_ATOMS: atom_id res chain seq x y z
N MET A 1 1.84 -17.20 17.77
CA MET A 1 1.74 -15.77 17.39
C MET A 1 2.52 -14.93 18.38
N ILE A 2 3.03 -13.78 17.97
CA ILE A 2 3.62 -12.79 18.87
C ILE A 2 2.60 -11.71 19.22
N THR A 3 2.86 -10.94 20.27
CA THR A 3 2.09 -9.76 20.64
C THR A 3 2.96 -8.51 20.47
N PHE A 4 2.41 -7.45 19.88
CA PHE A 4 3.10 -6.18 19.69
C PHE A 4 2.13 -5.01 19.82
N GLN A 5 2.67 -3.82 20.08
CA GLN A 5 1.92 -2.55 20.08
C GLN A 5 2.50 -1.53 19.10
N ARG A 6 3.72 -1.83 18.62
CA ARG A 6 4.55 -0.97 17.77
C ARG A 6 5.19 -1.81 16.69
N ILE A 7 5.43 -1.21 15.53
CA ILE A 7 6.18 -1.81 14.42
C ILE A 7 7.48 -1.02 14.30
N ASP A 8 8.61 -1.66 14.64
CA ASP A 8 9.94 -1.02 14.62
C ASP A 8 9.96 0.33 15.37
N GLY A 9 9.30 0.40 16.52
CA GLY A 9 9.14 1.61 17.34
C GLY A 9 7.95 2.51 17.00
N THR A 10 7.37 2.41 15.78
CA THR A 10 6.20 3.20 15.38
C THR A 10 4.93 2.69 16.09
N PRO A 11 4.20 3.52 16.85
CA PRO A 11 2.89 3.17 17.41
C PRO A 11 1.88 2.75 16.35
N ALA A 12 1.11 1.69 16.63
CA ALA A 12 -0.05 1.29 15.84
C ALA A 12 -1.32 1.40 16.69
N TYR A 13 -2.22 2.32 16.31
CA TYR A 13 -3.48 2.59 17.01
C TYR A 13 -4.69 1.99 16.29
N TYR A 14 -5.85 2.06 16.94
CA TYR A 14 -7.13 1.61 16.39
C TYR A 14 -8.16 2.72 16.48
N TRP A 15 -8.75 3.10 15.34
CA TRP A 15 -9.71 4.22 15.26
C TRP A 15 -11.10 3.84 14.79
N ARG A 16 -11.36 2.58 14.39
CA ARG A 16 -12.65 2.19 13.78
C ARG A 16 -13.87 2.49 14.66
N SER A 17 -13.72 2.44 15.98
CA SER A 17 -14.76 2.83 16.93
C SER A 17 -14.39 4.06 17.80
N SER A 18 -13.21 4.65 17.60
CA SER A 18 -12.67 5.70 18.49
C SER A 18 -11.62 6.54 17.77
N ARG A 19 -12.04 7.35 16.80
CA ARG A 19 -11.13 8.18 16.00
C ARG A 19 -10.37 9.17 16.88
N GLY A 20 -9.05 9.26 16.67
CA GLY A 20 -8.15 10.10 17.47
C GLY A 20 -7.65 9.44 18.76
N ASN A 21 -8.12 8.23 19.10
CA ASN A 21 -7.60 7.49 20.24
C ASN A 21 -6.14 7.07 20.03
N THR A 22 -5.26 7.43 20.97
CA THR A 22 -3.82 7.09 20.96
C THR A 22 -3.42 6.13 22.07
N THR A 23 -4.38 5.45 22.69
CA THR A 23 -4.10 4.34 23.61
C THR A 23 -3.54 3.17 22.83
N LEU A 24 -2.34 2.72 23.20
CA LEU A 24 -1.74 1.51 22.62
C LEU A 24 -2.61 0.29 22.95
N ARG A 25 -2.72 -0.62 21.98
CA ARG A 25 -3.37 -1.91 22.17
C ARG A 25 -2.45 -3.05 21.75
N ASN A 26 -2.71 -4.20 22.34
CA ASN A 26 -2.05 -5.44 21.93
C ASN A 26 -2.62 -5.90 20.58
N TRP A 27 -1.72 -6.05 19.62
CA TRP A 27 -1.92 -6.68 18.33
C TRP A 27 -1.24 -8.02 18.31
N GLN A 28 -1.68 -8.91 17.42
CA GLN A 28 -1.07 -10.22 17.24
C GLN A 28 -0.88 -10.53 15.76
N CYS A 29 0.19 -11.26 15.45
CA CYS A 29 0.46 -11.84 14.14
C CYS A 29 1.51 -12.97 14.28
N THR A 30 1.89 -13.59 13.17
CA THR A 30 3.05 -14.49 13.12
C THR A 30 4.35 -13.69 13.16
N GLN A 31 5.45 -14.31 13.61
CA GLN A 31 6.76 -13.67 13.62
C GLN A 31 7.19 -13.25 12.20
N GLY A 32 7.05 -14.14 11.21
CA GLY A 32 7.43 -13.84 9.82
C GLY A 32 6.64 -12.66 9.22
N PHE A 33 5.36 -12.51 9.57
CA PHE A 33 4.59 -11.34 9.16
C PHE A 33 5.07 -10.06 9.85
N TYR A 34 5.37 -10.12 11.15
CA TYR A 34 5.97 -8.99 11.87
C TYR A 34 7.32 -8.56 11.28
N ASP A 35 8.18 -9.50 10.89
CA ASP A 35 9.46 -9.18 10.26
C ASP A 35 9.25 -8.42 8.94
N SER A 36 8.23 -8.81 8.16
CA SER A 36 7.83 -8.06 6.94
C SER A 36 7.23 -6.69 7.25
N LEU A 37 6.44 -6.54 8.34
CA LEU A 37 5.97 -5.24 8.81
C LEU A 37 7.13 -4.31 9.18
N VAL A 38 8.18 -4.84 9.83
CA VAL A 38 9.40 -4.07 10.17
C VAL A 38 10.10 -3.59 8.90
N LEU A 39 10.27 -4.44 7.89
CA LEU A 39 10.85 -4.04 6.61
C LEU A 39 9.97 -3.03 5.86
N TRP A 40 8.66 -3.22 5.89
CA TRP A 40 7.68 -2.32 5.28
C TRP A 40 7.73 -0.91 5.89
N ILE A 41 7.74 -0.79 7.22
CA ILE A 41 7.75 0.53 7.86
C ILE A 41 9.08 1.25 7.62
N ARG A 42 10.20 0.51 7.50
CA ARG A 42 11.51 1.06 7.14
C ARG A 42 11.54 1.57 5.70
N ASP A 43 10.97 0.83 4.76
CA ASP A 43 10.80 1.28 3.38
C ASP A 43 9.94 2.56 3.33
N LEU A 44 8.84 2.58 4.07
CA LEU A 44 7.94 3.72 4.11
C LEU A 44 8.68 4.96 4.63
N ARG A 45 9.39 4.87 5.77
CA ARG A 45 10.21 5.97 6.32
C ARG A 45 11.26 6.46 5.32
N SER A 46 11.99 5.54 4.69
CA SER A 46 13.04 5.89 3.73
C SER A 46 12.48 6.67 2.53
N LEU A 47 11.42 6.15 1.90
CA LEU A 47 10.82 6.74 0.69
C LEU A 47 10.03 8.01 0.96
N SER A 48 9.52 8.18 2.18
CA SER A 48 8.70 9.34 2.60
C SER A 48 9.46 10.35 3.47
N SER A 49 10.80 10.24 3.55
CA SER A 49 11.63 11.01 4.49
C SER A 49 11.45 12.54 4.41
N ALA A 50 11.07 13.08 3.26
CA ALA A 50 10.73 14.50 3.08
C ALA A 50 9.52 14.97 3.92
N TYR A 51 8.69 14.04 4.43
CA TYR A 51 7.59 14.36 5.33
C TYR A 51 8.00 14.30 6.82
N GLY A 52 9.27 14.02 7.12
CA GLY A 52 9.75 13.78 8.47
C GLY A 52 9.54 12.33 8.94
N SER A 53 9.51 12.12 10.25
CA SER A 53 9.35 10.79 10.84
C SER A 53 7.88 10.36 10.81
N ILE A 54 7.63 9.05 10.75
CA ILE A 54 6.29 8.50 10.94
C ILE A 54 6.01 8.49 12.44
N THR A 55 5.01 9.28 12.86
CA THR A 55 4.64 9.44 14.26
C THR A 55 3.76 8.29 14.76
N TYR A 56 2.83 7.82 13.93
CA TYR A 56 2.02 6.63 14.19
C TYR A 56 1.33 6.13 12.93
N LEU A 57 0.82 4.91 13.04
CA LEU A 57 -0.09 4.26 12.11
C LEU A 57 -1.43 4.00 12.80
N VAL A 58 -2.47 3.79 12.01
CA VAL A 58 -3.74 3.25 12.47
C VAL A 58 -4.05 2.02 11.63
N SER A 59 -4.58 0.99 12.27
CA SER A 59 -4.97 -0.25 11.62
C SER A 59 -6.35 -0.69 12.06
N ALA A 60 -7.13 -1.26 11.13
CA ALA A 60 -8.41 -1.91 11.45
C ALA A 60 -8.19 -3.31 12.06
N GLY A 61 -7.05 -3.94 11.81
CA GLY A 61 -6.74 -5.25 12.34
C GLY A 61 -5.46 -5.88 11.81
N PHE A 62 -4.91 -6.77 12.62
CA PHE A 62 -3.88 -7.74 12.24
C PHE A 62 -4.50 -9.14 12.38
N TYR A 63 -4.12 -9.95 13.39
CA TYR A 63 -4.85 -11.18 13.68
C TYR A 63 -6.29 -10.94 14.12
N VAL A 64 -7.20 -11.71 13.54
CA VAL A 64 -8.60 -11.87 13.98
C VAL A 64 -8.94 -13.35 13.83
N ASN A 65 -9.56 -13.96 14.84
CA ASN A 65 -9.95 -15.37 14.81
C ASN A 65 -11.09 -15.64 13.82
N LYS A 66 -10.77 -15.64 12.52
CA LYS A 66 -11.67 -15.88 11.38
C LYS A 66 -10.89 -16.60 10.26
N PRO A 67 -11.54 -17.27 9.31
CA PRO A 67 -10.83 -17.85 8.16
C PRO A 67 -10.01 -16.82 7.35
N GLY A 68 -9.00 -17.30 6.63
CA GLY A 68 -8.15 -16.48 5.75
C GLY A 68 -6.91 -15.89 6.44
N GLN A 69 -6.26 -14.93 5.77
CA GLN A 69 -4.93 -14.42 6.16
C GLN A 69 -4.94 -13.70 7.53
N HIS A 70 -6.03 -13.05 7.92
CA HIS A 70 -6.16 -12.52 9.29
C HIS A 70 -6.16 -13.63 10.35
N GLY A 71 -6.87 -14.74 10.15
CA GLY A 71 -6.83 -15.88 11.07
C GLY A 71 -5.50 -16.63 11.07
N ALA A 72 -4.78 -16.58 9.95
CA ALA A 72 -3.41 -17.07 9.88
C ALA A 72 -2.40 -16.11 10.56
N GLY A 73 -2.80 -14.89 10.93
CA GLY A 73 -1.90 -13.88 11.50
C GLY A 73 -0.89 -13.35 10.48
N THR A 74 -1.27 -13.29 9.21
CA THR A 74 -0.43 -12.92 8.06
C THR A 74 -1.06 -11.80 7.23
N ALA A 75 -1.86 -10.95 7.86
CA ALA A 75 -2.50 -9.80 7.23
C ALA A 75 -2.52 -8.55 8.13
N MET A 76 -2.66 -7.39 7.49
CA MET A 76 -2.87 -6.07 8.10
C MET A 76 -3.91 -5.31 7.28
N ASP A 77 -4.81 -4.60 7.96
CA ASP A 77 -5.65 -3.56 7.36
C ASP A 77 -5.12 -2.18 7.78
N LEU A 78 -4.52 -1.42 6.87
CA LEU A 78 -3.97 -0.08 7.14
C LEU A 78 -5.04 1.00 6.93
N ASP A 79 -5.26 1.81 7.96
CA ASP A 79 -6.30 2.86 7.97
C ASP A 79 -5.72 4.28 7.84
N TYR A 80 -4.50 4.48 8.34
CA TYR A 80 -3.89 5.80 8.46
C TYR A 80 -2.37 5.75 8.64
N VAL A 81 -1.68 6.74 8.07
CA VAL A 81 -0.27 7.05 8.34
C VAL A 81 -0.14 8.54 8.66
N ARG A 82 0.51 8.87 9.79
CA ARG A 82 0.82 10.25 10.19
C ARG A 82 2.32 10.51 10.17
N TRP A 83 2.73 11.56 9.46
CA TRP A 83 4.10 12.06 9.51
C TRP A 83 4.25 13.30 10.39
N SER A 84 5.45 13.55 10.91
CA SER A 84 5.78 14.68 11.77
C SER A 84 5.71 16.03 11.05
N GLY A 85 5.97 16.06 9.73
CA GLY A 85 5.80 17.22 8.87
C GLY A 85 4.34 17.59 8.59
N GLY A 86 3.38 16.88 9.17
CA GLY A 86 1.95 17.18 9.08
C GLY A 86 1.22 16.46 7.95
N GLN A 87 1.94 15.78 7.04
CA GLN A 87 1.33 14.98 5.99
C GLN A 87 0.62 13.75 6.56
N VAL A 88 -0.42 13.33 5.85
CA VAL A 88 -1.28 12.19 6.22
C VAL A 88 -1.67 11.41 4.99
N SER A 89 -1.76 10.09 5.12
CA SER A 89 -2.42 9.21 4.15
C SER A 89 -3.50 8.47 4.90
N SER A 90 -4.75 8.64 4.49
CA SER A 90 -5.89 8.04 5.17
C SER A 90 -6.80 7.32 4.19
N PRO A 91 -6.67 5.99 4.10
CA PRO A 91 -7.73 5.14 3.60
C PRO A 91 -9.09 5.40 4.25
N LEU A 92 -9.16 5.63 5.56
CA LEU A 92 -10.43 5.96 6.25
C LEU A 92 -11.15 7.19 5.65
N ASP A 93 -10.39 8.21 5.25
CA ASP A 93 -10.91 9.41 4.59
C ASP A 93 -11.02 9.27 3.07
N GLN A 94 -10.94 8.03 2.56
CA GLN A 94 -11.00 7.68 1.14
C GLN A 94 -10.06 8.54 0.28
N HIS A 95 -8.82 8.73 0.72
CA HIS A 95 -7.83 9.52 -0.01
C HIS A 95 -7.60 9.05 -1.46
N HIS A 96 -7.90 7.78 -1.78
CA HIS A 96 -7.90 7.25 -3.14
C HIS A 96 -8.91 7.98 -4.07
N ALA A 97 -10.07 8.38 -3.54
CA ALA A 97 -11.15 9.05 -4.26
C ALA A 97 -11.16 10.58 -4.10
N SER A 98 -10.21 11.15 -3.36
CA SER A 98 -10.13 12.61 -3.14
C SER A 98 -10.07 13.40 -4.45
N ALA A 99 -10.72 14.56 -4.55
CA ALA A 99 -10.53 15.47 -5.67
C ALA A 99 -9.09 16.03 -5.77
N THR A 100 -8.37 16.05 -4.64
CA THR A 100 -7.01 16.58 -4.55
C THR A 100 -5.98 15.55 -5.05
N ALA A 101 -5.34 15.85 -6.18
CA ALA A 101 -4.38 14.95 -6.82
C ALA A 101 -3.21 14.53 -5.90
N SER A 102 -2.72 15.44 -5.05
CA SER A 102 -1.61 15.14 -4.12
C SER A 102 -1.99 14.12 -3.05
N LEU A 103 -3.27 14.07 -2.64
CA LEU A 103 -3.75 13.05 -1.70
C LEU A 103 -3.86 11.68 -2.37
N ARG A 104 -4.39 11.62 -3.60
CA ARG A 104 -4.47 10.36 -4.37
C ARG A 104 -3.09 9.77 -4.67
N LYS A 105 -2.14 10.61 -5.09
CA LYS A 105 -0.75 10.18 -5.35
C LYS A 105 -0.03 9.70 -4.08
N ARG A 106 -0.24 10.37 -2.95
CA ARG A 106 0.29 9.93 -1.66
C ARG A 106 -0.33 8.61 -1.20
N TYR A 107 -1.63 8.43 -1.42
CA TYR A 107 -2.31 7.16 -1.16
C TYR A 107 -1.67 6.02 -1.97
N LEU A 108 -1.52 6.22 -3.28
CA LEU A 108 -0.86 5.24 -4.17
C LEU A 108 0.60 5.00 -3.81
N ALA A 109 1.32 6.00 -3.26
CA ALA A 109 2.66 5.79 -2.74
C ALA A 109 2.67 4.86 -1.52
N VAL A 110 1.72 5.02 -0.60
CA VAL A 110 1.57 4.11 0.55
C VAL A 110 1.20 2.70 0.09
N ASP A 111 0.24 2.55 -0.82
CA ASP A 111 -0.10 1.25 -1.42
C ASP A 111 1.11 0.61 -2.12
N ALA A 112 1.86 1.40 -2.91
CA ALA A 112 3.06 0.91 -3.57
C ALA A 112 4.08 0.35 -2.56
N VAL A 113 4.25 1.00 -1.39
CA VAL A 113 5.13 0.49 -0.33
C VAL A 113 4.57 -0.78 0.32
N CYS A 114 3.25 -0.90 0.52
CA CYS A 114 2.64 -2.16 0.95
C CYS A 114 2.97 -3.31 -0.01
N ARG A 115 2.73 -3.09 -1.31
CA ARG A 115 3.01 -4.06 -2.38
C ARG A 115 4.47 -4.46 -2.50
N ARG A 116 5.42 -3.73 -1.90
CA ARG A 116 6.84 -4.12 -1.90
C ARG A 116 7.11 -5.33 -0.99
N ARG A 117 6.28 -5.55 0.04
CA ARG A 117 6.52 -6.57 1.08
C ARG A 117 5.41 -7.60 1.18
N PHE A 118 4.20 -7.23 0.76
CA PHE A 118 3.02 -8.08 0.82
C PHE A 118 2.59 -8.45 -0.60
N ARG A 119 2.11 -9.69 -0.79
CA ARG A 119 1.71 -10.15 -2.12
C ARG A 119 0.49 -9.38 -2.58
N TYR A 120 -0.58 -9.47 -1.81
CA TYR A 120 -1.80 -8.76 -2.10
C TYR A 120 -1.82 -7.49 -1.27
N ALA A 121 -2.16 -6.40 -1.95
CA ALA A 121 -2.65 -5.20 -1.31
C ALA A 121 -4.01 -4.87 -1.93
N LEU A 122 -5.07 -4.82 -1.14
CA LEU A 122 -6.42 -4.50 -1.64
C LEU A 122 -6.72 -3.07 -1.22
N ASP A 123 -6.72 -2.17 -2.18
CA ASP A 123 -6.84 -0.73 -1.97
C ASP A 123 -8.28 -0.23 -2.25
N GLY A 124 -8.52 1.07 -2.11
CA GLY A 124 -9.85 1.64 -2.32
C GLY A 124 -10.40 1.54 -3.74
N TRP A 125 -9.58 1.22 -4.74
CA TRP A 125 -10.07 0.88 -6.08
C TRP A 125 -10.50 -0.58 -6.20
N TYR A 126 -10.05 -1.47 -5.30
CA TYR A 126 -10.34 -2.89 -5.37
C TYR A 126 -11.86 -3.16 -5.32
N ASN A 127 -12.53 -2.77 -4.24
CA ASN A 127 -14.00 -2.79 -4.12
C ASN A 127 -14.48 -1.94 -2.93
N SER A 128 -15.80 -1.84 -2.74
CA SER A 128 -16.40 -1.05 -1.66
C SER A 128 -16.00 -1.49 -0.25
N ALA A 129 -15.68 -2.77 -0.05
CA ALA A 129 -15.24 -3.28 1.26
C ALA A 129 -13.84 -2.78 1.64
N HIS A 130 -13.02 -2.37 0.67
CA HIS A 130 -11.66 -1.87 0.88
C HIS A 130 -11.55 -0.36 0.60
N ALA A 131 -12.67 0.34 0.41
CA ALA A 131 -12.67 1.78 0.20
C ALA A 131 -12.01 2.56 1.36
N ASP A 132 -12.03 1.98 2.57
CA ASP A 132 -11.62 2.64 3.81
C ASP A 132 -10.33 2.10 4.46
N HIS A 133 -9.66 1.11 3.84
CA HIS A 133 -8.37 0.57 4.27
C HIS A 133 -7.55 0.02 3.11
N ILE A 134 -6.25 -0.13 3.31
CA ILE A 134 -5.43 -0.98 2.45
C ILE A 134 -5.23 -2.31 3.19
N HIS A 135 -5.89 -3.36 2.73
CA HIS A 135 -5.58 -4.73 3.18
C HIS A 135 -4.21 -5.13 2.63
N SER A 136 -3.40 -5.87 3.38
CA SER A 136 -2.10 -6.36 2.92
C SER A 136 -1.76 -7.70 3.56
N ASP A 137 -1.40 -8.70 2.74
CA ASP A 137 -1.18 -10.07 3.23
C ASP A 137 -0.08 -10.87 2.50
N PHE A 138 0.17 -12.09 2.98
CA PHE A 138 1.11 -13.06 2.37
C PHE A 138 0.49 -14.02 1.36
N GLY A 139 -0.82 -13.99 1.16
CA GLY A 139 -1.52 -14.89 0.25
C GLY A 139 -0.95 -14.77 -1.15
N GLY A 140 -0.39 -15.85 -1.69
CA GLY A 140 0.12 -15.90 -3.07
C GLY A 140 1.51 -15.29 -3.30
N LEU A 141 2.32 -15.08 -2.25
CA LEU A 141 3.75 -14.74 -2.40
C LEU A 141 4.42 -15.64 -3.46
N PRO A 142 5.40 -15.12 -4.24
CA PRO A 142 6.20 -13.89 -4.02
C PRO A 142 5.56 -12.60 -4.56
N VAL A 143 6.11 -11.45 -4.15
CA VAL A 143 5.71 -10.11 -4.63
C VAL A 143 5.99 -9.97 -6.13
N LEU A 144 4.95 -9.90 -6.96
CA LEU A 144 5.04 -9.76 -8.42
C LEU A 144 3.86 -8.92 -8.93
N CYS A 145 3.99 -8.35 -10.13
CA CYS A 145 2.87 -7.76 -10.85
C CYS A 145 2.18 -8.84 -11.70
N VAL A 146 1.09 -9.43 -11.22
CA VAL A 146 0.42 -10.53 -11.94
C VAL A 146 -0.78 -10.01 -12.73
N LYS A 147 -0.76 -10.20 -14.04
CA LYS A 147 -1.80 -9.68 -14.96
C LYS A 147 -3.19 -10.25 -14.71
N SER A 148 -3.29 -11.46 -14.16
CA SER A 148 -4.56 -12.08 -13.77
C SER A 148 -5.02 -11.70 -12.36
N SER A 149 -4.22 -10.94 -11.60
CA SER A 149 -4.64 -10.42 -10.30
C SER A 149 -5.42 -9.13 -10.50
N GLU A 150 -6.68 -9.14 -10.09
CA GLU A 150 -7.53 -7.95 -10.09
C GLU A 150 -6.92 -6.82 -9.25
N SER A 151 -6.35 -7.15 -8.07
CA SER A 151 -5.67 -6.18 -7.21
C SER A 151 -4.47 -5.52 -7.88
N ASP A 152 -3.58 -6.30 -8.52
CA ASP A 152 -2.41 -5.73 -9.20
C ASP A 152 -2.84 -4.87 -10.40
N THR A 153 -3.85 -5.34 -11.13
CA THR A 153 -4.37 -4.65 -12.32
C THR A 153 -5.02 -3.32 -11.96
N LYS A 154 -5.88 -3.28 -10.93
CA LYS A 154 -6.53 -2.04 -10.48
C LYS A 154 -5.52 -1.02 -9.96
N PHE A 155 -4.51 -1.45 -9.22
CA PHE A 155 -3.41 -0.57 -8.83
C PHE A 155 -2.68 0.02 -10.05
N VAL A 156 -2.33 -0.81 -11.03
CA VAL A 156 -1.66 -0.33 -12.26
C VAL A 156 -2.54 0.67 -13.01
N GLN A 157 -3.83 0.39 -13.17
CA GLN A 157 -4.77 1.30 -13.83
C GLN A 157 -4.89 2.63 -13.07
N ALA A 158 -5.10 2.59 -11.75
CA ALA A 158 -5.18 3.77 -10.90
C ALA A 158 -3.87 4.58 -10.88
N MET A 159 -2.73 3.90 -10.81
CA MET A 159 -1.40 4.51 -10.87
C MET A 159 -1.19 5.23 -12.20
N CYS A 160 -1.42 4.55 -13.33
CA CYS A 160 -1.29 5.16 -14.65
C CYS A 160 -2.20 6.38 -14.82
N ASN A 161 -3.44 6.32 -14.33
CA ASN A 161 -4.36 7.45 -14.36
C ASN A 161 -3.86 8.64 -13.52
N ASN A 162 -3.40 8.39 -12.29
CA ASN A 162 -3.03 9.47 -11.37
C ASN A 162 -1.67 10.10 -11.66
N PHE A 163 -0.74 9.34 -12.24
CA PHE A 163 0.61 9.81 -12.53
C PHE A 163 0.81 10.24 -13.99
N ARG A 164 0.05 9.66 -14.93
CA ARG A 164 0.23 9.88 -16.38
C ARG A 164 -1.03 10.34 -17.12
N GLY A 165 -2.17 10.42 -16.46
CA GLY A 165 -3.43 10.82 -17.11
C GLY A 165 -3.88 9.83 -18.20
N SER A 166 -3.61 8.54 -18.04
CA SER A 166 -3.82 7.53 -19.10
C SER A 166 -5.28 7.28 -19.49
N GLY A 167 -6.27 7.79 -18.75
CA GLY A 167 -7.70 7.66 -19.09
C GLY A 167 -8.23 6.22 -19.08
N LEU A 168 -7.60 5.32 -18.32
CA LEU A 168 -8.02 3.93 -18.20
C LEU A 168 -9.29 3.83 -17.35
N VAL A 169 -10.15 2.88 -17.69
CA VAL A 169 -11.15 2.37 -16.74
C VAL A 169 -10.42 1.54 -15.68
N VAL A 170 -10.78 1.72 -14.41
CA VAL A 170 -10.22 0.94 -13.28
C VAL A 170 -11.16 -0.24 -13.00
N ASP A 171 -11.10 -1.26 -13.86
CA ASP A 171 -11.98 -2.44 -13.84
C ASP A 171 -11.28 -3.73 -13.38
N GLY A 172 -9.96 -3.73 -13.26
CA GLY A 172 -9.18 -4.92 -12.92
C GLY A 172 -8.96 -5.89 -14.08
N ILE A 173 -9.23 -5.48 -15.32
CA ILE A 173 -8.99 -6.26 -16.53
C ILE A 173 -7.69 -5.82 -17.20
N TRP A 174 -6.72 -6.74 -17.29
CA TRP A 174 -5.44 -6.48 -17.95
C TRP A 174 -5.57 -6.63 -19.47
N GLY A 175 -6.14 -5.60 -20.12
CA GLY A 175 -6.23 -5.51 -21.59
C GLY A 175 -5.04 -4.78 -22.23
N THR A 176 -5.12 -4.61 -23.55
CA THR A 176 -4.11 -3.89 -24.36
C THR A 176 -3.86 -2.47 -23.87
N ASN A 177 -4.90 -1.73 -23.48
CA ASN A 177 -4.76 -0.37 -22.96
C ASN A 177 -3.98 -0.34 -21.63
N THR A 178 -4.29 -1.25 -20.71
CA THR A 178 -3.55 -1.41 -19.45
C THR A 178 -2.09 -1.79 -19.73
N GLN A 179 -1.84 -2.72 -20.65
CA GLN A 179 -0.48 -3.12 -21.04
C GLN A 179 0.33 -1.96 -21.62
N ASN A 180 -0.26 -1.16 -22.51
CA ASN A 180 0.41 0.00 -23.11
C ASN A 180 0.74 1.06 -22.07
N ALA A 181 -0.21 1.38 -21.19
CA ALA A 181 0.01 2.33 -20.10
C ALA A 181 1.08 1.82 -19.11
N PHE A 182 1.06 0.54 -18.76
CA PHE A 182 2.07 -0.09 -17.92
C PHE A 182 3.47 -0.01 -18.55
N ASN A 183 3.60 -0.30 -19.84
CA ASN A 183 4.87 -0.18 -20.56
C ASN A 183 5.38 1.26 -20.57
N GLY A 184 4.48 2.23 -20.78
CA GLY A 184 4.80 3.66 -20.69
C GLY A 184 5.28 4.06 -19.30
N ALA A 185 4.61 3.60 -18.24
CA ALA A 185 5.01 3.84 -16.85
C ALA A 185 6.37 3.21 -16.53
N LYS A 186 6.60 1.95 -16.93
CA LYS A 186 7.86 1.24 -16.76
C LYS A 186 9.02 1.99 -17.44
N SER A 187 8.79 2.47 -18.67
CA SER A 187 9.77 3.25 -19.44
C SER A 187 10.07 4.59 -18.77
N ALA A 188 9.06 5.37 -18.41
CA ALA A 188 9.23 6.67 -17.76
C ALA A 188 9.90 6.60 -16.39
N LEU A 189 9.71 5.50 -15.67
CA LEU A 189 10.39 5.23 -14.41
C LEU A 189 11.78 4.62 -14.60
N ALA A 190 12.21 4.34 -15.83
CA ALA A 190 13.47 3.65 -16.15
C ALA A 190 13.64 2.35 -15.34
N VAL A 191 12.61 1.50 -15.34
CA VAL A 191 12.63 0.19 -14.68
C VAL A 191 13.24 -0.85 -15.62
N THR A 192 14.32 -1.47 -15.17
CA THR A 192 14.98 -2.59 -15.85
C THR A 192 14.38 -3.93 -15.39
N GLY A 193 14.51 -4.97 -16.22
CA GLY A 193 13.90 -6.28 -15.98
C GLY A 193 12.39 -6.31 -16.27
N ASP A 194 11.74 -7.41 -15.93
CA ASP A 194 10.30 -7.61 -16.14
C ASP A 194 9.56 -7.77 -14.79
N PRO A 195 8.74 -6.78 -14.37
CA PRO A 195 7.96 -6.87 -13.14
C PRO A 195 6.95 -8.03 -13.07
N HIS A 196 6.62 -8.66 -14.20
CA HIS A 196 5.72 -9.81 -14.24
C HIS A 196 6.42 -11.12 -13.84
N THR A 197 7.75 -11.18 -13.94
CA THR A 197 8.55 -12.39 -13.70
C THR A 197 9.67 -12.18 -12.67
N SER A 198 9.91 -10.94 -12.24
CA SER A 198 10.96 -10.59 -11.28
C SER A 198 10.44 -9.71 -10.15
N SER A 199 10.50 -10.22 -8.92
CA SER A 199 10.16 -9.46 -7.71
C SER A 199 11.06 -8.25 -7.53
N ALA A 200 12.34 -8.35 -7.89
CA ALA A 200 13.27 -7.23 -7.83
C ALA A 200 12.87 -6.11 -8.81
N ALA A 201 12.48 -6.45 -10.04
CA ALA A 201 11.98 -5.47 -11.01
C ALA A 201 10.68 -4.81 -10.53
N TRP A 202 9.77 -5.59 -9.95
CA TRP A 202 8.51 -5.06 -9.41
C TRP A 202 8.73 -4.15 -8.21
N GLN A 203 9.52 -4.58 -7.22
CA GLN A 203 9.86 -3.77 -6.05
C GLN A 203 10.61 -2.49 -6.43
N SER A 204 11.47 -2.53 -7.45
CA SER A 204 12.13 -1.35 -8.01
C SER A 204 11.11 -0.36 -8.59
N MET A 205 10.17 -0.85 -9.41
CA MET A 205 9.08 -0.03 -9.95
C MET A 205 8.22 0.60 -8.85
N LEU A 206 7.80 -0.19 -7.86
CA LEU A 206 7.01 0.27 -6.71
C LEU A 206 7.75 1.34 -5.91
N SER A 207 9.07 1.20 -5.70
CA SER A 207 9.88 2.21 -5.03
C SER A 207 9.88 3.53 -5.79
N LYS A 208 10.02 3.48 -7.12
CA LYS A 208 10.01 4.68 -7.97
C LYS A 208 8.62 5.33 -8.01
N ILE A 209 7.55 4.55 -8.04
CA ILE A 209 6.16 5.05 -7.92
C ILE A 209 5.98 5.75 -6.57
N ALA A 210 6.40 5.12 -5.47
CA ALA A 210 6.30 5.69 -4.14
C ALA A 210 7.06 7.02 -4.01
N THR A 211 8.31 7.09 -4.49
CA THR A 211 9.08 8.34 -4.53
C THR A 211 8.34 9.44 -5.26
N LYS A 212 7.76 9.14 -6.43
CA LYS A 212 6.98 10.12 -7.20
C LYS A 212 5.72 10.56 -6.48
N GLY A 213 5.02 9.63 -5.83
CA GLY A 213 3.78 9.94 -5.11
C GLY A 213 4.02 10.77 -3.84
N PHE A 214 5.04 10.46 -3.04
CA PHE A 214 5.42 11.30 -1.90
C PHE A 214 5.90 12.69 -2.33
N ALA A 215 6.55 12.81 -3.50
CA ALA A 215 6.95 14.10 -4.07
C ALA A 215 5.82 14.84 -4.81
N ASN A 216 4.61 14.26 -4.93
CA ASN A 216 3.50 14.78 -5.75
C ASN A 216 3.89 15.04 -7.23
N GLN A 217 4.78 14.23 -7.79
CA GLN A 217 5.27 14.38 -9.17
C GLN A 217 4.55 13.44 -10.12
N THR A 218 4.30 13.89 -11.35
CA THR A 218 3.98 13.02 -12.49
C THR A 218 5.26 12.44 -13.09
N PHE A 219 5.12 11.47 -14.00
CA PHE A 219 6.22 10.92 -14.79
C PHE A 219 5.69 10.43 -16.14
#